data_AF-A0A838JMB7-F1
#
_entry.id   AF-A0A838JMB7-F1
#
_cell.length_a   1.000
_cell.length_b   1.000
_cell.length_c   1.000
_cell.angle_alpha   90.00
_cell.angle_beta   90.00
_cell.angle_gamma   90.00
#
_symmetry.space_group_name_H-M   'P 1'
#
loop_
_entity.id
_entity.type
_entity.pdbx_description
1 polymer ?
#
loop_
_entity_poly.entity_id
_entity_poly.type
_entity_poly.pdbx_seq_one_letter_code
_entity_poly.pdbx_strand_id
1 'polypeptide(L)' 'MTTSFAVGEFHKFSLLNGLDDIGLTWRHADKIKAFEEKRRSTEPWLFNQ' A
#
# COMPACT_ATOMS: atom_id res chain seq x y z
N MET A 1 -11.25 37.39 0.65
CA MET A 1 -9.98 37.21 1.39
C MET A 1 -9.55 35.77 1.18
N THR A 2 -8.35 35.53 0.64
CA THR A 2 -7.81 34.18 0.41
C THR A 2 -6.68 33.90 1.39
N THR A 3 -6.70 32.73 2.02
CA THR A 3 -5.68 32.29 2.98
C THR A 3 -4.90 31.14 2.38
N SER A 4 -3.57 31.27 2.32
CA SER A 4 -2.70 30.21 1.85
C SER A 4 -2.53 29.13 2.92
N PHE A 5 -2.44 27.88 2.49
CA PHE A 5 -2.05 26.75 3.32
C PHE A 5 -1.10 25.83 2.55
N ALA A 6 -0.31 25.05 3.28
CA ALA A 6 0.61 24.08 2.72
C ALA A 6 0.27 22.67 3.22
N VAL A 7 0.53 21.68 2.38
CA VAL A 7 0.39 20.26 2.70
C VAL A 7 1.64 19.55 2.17
N GLY A 8 2.18 18.60 2.94
CA GLY A 8 3.32 17.80 2.51
C GLY A 8 3.02 16.98 1.25
N GLU A 9 4.02 16.73 0.42
CA GLU A 9 3.85 16.09 -0.90
C GLU A 9 3.15 14.73 -0.83
N PHE A 10 3.51 13.91 0.16
CA PHE A 10 2.87 12.61 0.39
C PHE A 10 1.37 12.73 0.69
N HIS A 11 1.01 13.60 1.63
CA HIS A 11 -0.39 13.83 2.00
C HIS A 11 -1.18 14.42 0.82
N LYS A 12 -0.57 15.33 0.06
CA LYS A 12 -1.17 15.87 -1.17
C LYS A 12 -1.42 14.76 -2.20
N PHE A 13 -0.46 13.86 -2.40
CA PHE A 13 -0.64 12.71 -3.29
C PHE A 13 -1.79 11.81 -2.84
N SER A 14 -1.87 11.45 -1.56
CA SER A 14 -2.96 10.63 -1.03
C SER A 14 -4.32 11.32 -1.17
N LEU A 15 -4.42 12.60 -0.80
CA LEU A 15 -5.66 13.38 -0.91
C LEU A 15 -6.15 13.53 -2.36
N LEU A 16 -5.24 13.75 -3.31
CA LEU A 16 -5.60 13.90 -4.72
C LEU A 16 -6.02 12.58 -5.37
N ASN A 17 -5.48 11.45 -4.92
CA ASN A 17 -5.78 10.12 -5.47
C ASN A 17 -6.82 9.34 -4.64
N GLY A 18 -7.33 9.90 -3.54
CA GLY A 18 -8.26 9.23 -2.64
C GLY A 18 -7.68 8.01 -1.93
N LEU A 19 -6.37 8.03 -1.61
CA LEU A 19 -5.67 6.91 -1.01
C LEU A 19 -5.69 7.00 0.52
N ASP A 20 -6.00 5.89 1.16
CA ASP A 20 -5.74 5.61 2.58
C ASP A 20 -4.57 4.62 2.72
N ASP A 21 -4.22 4.22 3.95
CA ASP A 21 -3.12 3.29 4.21
C ASP A 21 -3.33 1.93 3.54
N ILE A 22 -4.59 1.47 3.49
CA ILE A 22 -4.97 0.24 2.80
C ILE A 22 -4.77 0.42 1.29
N GLY A 23 -5.28 1.49 0.70
CA GLY A 23 -5.12 1.82 -0.72
C GLY A 23 -3.66 1.98 -1.14
N LEU A 24 -2.83 2.60 -0.29
CA LEU A 24 -1.37 2.65 -0.48
C LEU A 24 -0.74 1.27 -0.48
N THR A 25 -1.19 0.39 0.41
CA THR A 25 -0.75 -1.01 0.47
C THR A 25 -1.19 -1.80 -0.78
N TRP A 26 -2.43 -1.61 -1.25
CA TRP A 26 -2.97 -2.28 -2.44
C TRP A 26 -2.20 -1.95 -3.72
N ARG A 27 -1.53 -0.79 -3.81
CA ARG A 27 -0.62 -0.48 -4.93
C ARG A 27 0.56 -1.45 -5.05
N HIS A 28 0.78 -2.29 -4.03
CA HIS A 28 1.81 -3.32 -4.02
C HIS A 28 1.25 -4.73 -4.09
N ALA A 29 -0.03 -4.91 -4.44
CA ALA A 29 -0.71 -6.21 -4.48
C ALA A 29 0.07 -7.28 -5.27
N ASP A 30 0.60 -6.95 -6.45
CA ASP A 30 1.38 -7.90 -7.25
C ASP A 30 2.68 -8.33 -6.56
N LYS A 31 3.35 -7.40 -5.87
CA LYS A 31 4.58 -7.70 -5.12
C LYS A 31 4.28 -8.55 -3.89
N ILE A 32 3.18 -8.24 -3.20
CA ILE A 32 2.70 -9.02 -2.05
C ILE A 32 2.38 -10.44 -2.50
N LYS A 33 1.64 -10.59 -3.61
CA LYS A 33 1.31 -11.89 -4.18
C LYS A 33 2.56 -12.70 -4.56
N ALA A 34 3.51 -12.09 -5.27
CA ALA A 34 4.76 -12.76 -5.65
C ALA A 34 5.59 -13.19 -4.42
N PHE A 35 5.63 -12.35 -3.39
CA PHE A 35 6.29 -12.66 -2.13
C PHE A 35 5.63 -13.85 -1.42
N GLU A 36 4.29 -13.87 -1.34
CA GLU A 36 3.54 -14.97 -0.73
C GLU A 36 3.65 -16.27 -1.53
N GLU A 37 3.65 -16.22 -2.86
CA GLU A 37 3.87 -17.39 -3.72
C GLU A 37 5.24 -18.02 -3.47
N LYS A 38 6.29 -17.21 -3.33
CA LYS A 38 7.61 -17.68 -2.94
C LYS A 38 7.59 -18.32 -1.55
N ARG A 39 6.91 -17.69 -0.58
CA ARG A 39 6.85 -18.23 0.79
C ARG A 39 6.06 -19.52 0.91
N ARG A 40 5.08 -19.76 0.04
CA ARG A 40 4.37 -21.05 -0.01
C ARG A 40 5.33 -22.22 -0.24
N SER A 41 6.41 -22.03 -1.00
CA SER A 41 7.40 -23.09 -1.23
C SER A 41 8.49 -23.15 -0.15
N THR A 42 8.92 -22.00 0.38
CA THR A 42 10.03 -21.97 1.35
C THR A 42 9.58 -22.18 2.80
N GLU A 43 8.36 -21.76 3.13
CA GLU A 43 7.80 -21.76 4.48
C GLU A 43 6.36 -22.32 4.47
N PRO A 44 6.18 -23.58 4.02
CA PRO A 44 4.85 -24.16 3.81
C PRO A 44 4.00 -24.19 5.09
N TRP A 45 4.61 -24.28 6.27
CA TRP A 45 3.91 -24.30 7.56
C TRP A 45 3.09 -23.03 7.86
N LEU A 46 3.36 -21.91 7.16
CA LEU A 46 2.57 -20.68 7.28
C LEU A 46 1.23 -20.73 6.53
N PHE A 47 1.06 -21.71 5.65
CA PHE A 47 -0.09 -21.81 4.75
C PHE A 47 -0.93 -23.08 5.02
N ASN A 48 -0.72 -23.73 6.17
CA ASN A 48 -1.52 -24.88 6.59
C ASN A 48 -2.93 -24.43 7.00
N GLN A 49 -3.87 -24.45 6.04
CA GLN A 49 -5.31 -24.43 6.28
C GLN A 49 -5.93 -25.77 5.88
#